data_AF-A0A533SFS2-F1
#
_entry.id   AF-A0A533SFS2-F1
#
_cell.length_a   1.000
_cell.length_b   1.000
_cell.length_c   1.000
_cell.angle_alpha   90.00
_cell.angle_beta   90.00
_cell.angle_gamma   90.00
#
_symmetry.space_group_name_H-M   'P 1'
#
loop_
_entity.id
_entity.type
_entity.pdbx_description
1 polymer ?
#
loop_
_entity_poly.entity_id
_entity_poly.type
_entity_poly.pdbx_seq_one_letter_code
_entity_poly.pdbx_strand_id
1 'polypeptide(L)' 'MRDTLYDRFEKKYQLKREEIPEKLDTFHNALQMMLGAGARVIETQIAKSLVSRLDLDFTENVDWTIVDYFHYARRNQAAT' A
#
# COMPACT_ATOMS: atom_id res chain seq x y z
N MET A 1 -6.35 -11.43 -11.63
CA MET A 1 -6.88 -10.90 -10.34
C MET A 1 -6.31 -9.55 -9.96
N ARG A 2 -5.01 -9.26 -10.19
CA ARG A 2 -4.45 -7.92 -9.97
C ARG A 2 -5.02 -6.90 -10.98
N ASP A 3 -5.10 -7.27 -12.25
CA ASP A 3 -5.61 -6.37 -13.30
C ASP A 3 -7.06 -5.98 -13.07
N THR A 4 -7.92 -6.93 -12.65
CA THR A 4 -9.31 -6.64 -12.26
C THR A 4 -9.42 -5.68 -11.08
N LEU A 5 -8.42 -5.63 -10.18
CA LEU A 5 -8.37 -4.70 -9.07
C LEU A 5 -8.00 -3.30 -9.58
N TYR A 6 -6.97 -3.20 -10.42
CA TYR A 6 -6.54 -1.94 -11.05
C TYR A 6 -7.62 -1.35 -11.95
N ASP A 7 -8.29 -2.17 -12.76
CA ASP A 7 -9.44 -1.74 -13.57
C ASP A 7 -10.55 -1.14 -12.71
N ARG A 8 -10.78 -1.69 -11.51
CA ARG A 8 -11.79 -1.17 -10.59
C ARG A 8 -11.34 0.11 -9.91
N PHE A 9 -10.05 0.24 -9.58
CA PHE A 9 -9.48 1.50 -9.07
C PHE A 9 -9.62 2.62 -10.07
N GLU A 10 -9.27 2.38 -11.33
CA GLU A 10 -9.36 3.39 -12.37
C GLU A 10 -10.82 3.78 -12.61
N LYS A 11 -11.72 2.80 -12.80
CA LYS A 11 -13.13 3.06 -13.14
C LYS A 11 -13.94 3.68 -12.00
N LYS A 12 -13.73 3.27 -10.75
CA LYS A 12 -14.57 3.67 -9.62
C LYS A 12 -13.94 4.76 -8.75
N TYR A 13 -12.62 4.80 -8.66
CA TYR A 13 -11.89 5.69 -7.76
C TYR A 13 -10.94 6.65 -8.48
N GLN A 14 -10.93 6.63 -9.83
CA GLN A 14 -10.10 7.52 -10.66
C GLN A 14 -8.63 7.47 -10.27
N LEU A 15 -8.17 6.27 -9.87
CA LEU A 15 -6.81 6.01 -9.42
C LEU A 15 -6.16 5.03 -10.38
N LYS A 16 -5.24 5.53 -11.20
CA LYS A 16 -4.43 4.67 -12.07
C LYS A 16 -3.29 4.03 -11.30
N ARG A 17 -2.79 2.90 -11.81
CA ARG A 17 -1.74 2.14 -11.15
C ARG A 17 -0.46 2.96 -10.96
N GLU A 18 -0.08 3.73 -11.96
CA GLU A 18 1.10 4.58 -11.98
C GLU A 18 1.00 5.76 -10.99
N GLU A 19 -0.20 6.14 -10.55
CA GLU A 19 -0.41 7.22 -9.58
C GLU A 19 -0.42 6.73 -8.12
N ILE A 20 -0.42 5.42 -7.90
CA ILE A 20 -0.49 4.84 -6.54
C ILE A 20 0.66 5.31 -5.64
N PRO A 21 1.93 5.35 -6.10
CA PRO A 21 3.03 5.82 -5.26
C PRO A 21 2.85 7.25 -4.74
N GLU A 22 2.19 8.12 -5.51
CA GLU A 22 1.93 9.52 -5.16
C GLU A 22 0.58 9.72 -4.46
N LYS A 23 -0.37 8.79 -4.61
CA LYS A 23 -1.73 8.85 -4.05
C LYS A 23 -2.02 7.70 -3.08
N LEU A 24 -1.09 7.44 -2.16
CA LEU A 24 -1.19 6.32 -1.21
C LEU A 24 -2.43 6.40 -0.30
N ASP A 25 -2.84 7.60 0.14
CA ASP A 25 -4.08 7.78 0.91
C ASP A 25 -5.32 7.39 0.10
N THR A 26 -5.38 7.80 -1.17
CA THR A 26 -6.47 7.41 -2.08
C THR A 26 -6.47 5.91 -2.32
N PHE A 27 -5.28 5.30 -2.44
CA PHE A 27 -5.13 3.85 -2.59
C PHE A 27 -5.62 3.09 -1.35
N HIS A 28 -5.21 3.51 -0.15
CA HIS A 28 -5.69 2.97 1.12
C HIS A 28 -7.22 3.05 1.21
N ASN A 29 -7.78 4.25 0.99
CA ASN A 29 -9.23 4.46 1.03
C ASN A 29 -9.98 3.60 0.00
N ALA A 30 -9.45 3.45 -1.21
CA ALA A 30 -10.05 2.61 -2.24
C ALA A 30 -10.04 1.12 -1.84
N LEU A 31 -8.95 0.63 -1.24
CA LEU A 31 -8.88 -0.73 -0.70
C LEU A 31 -9.92 -0.94 0.41
N GLN A 32 -10.01 -0.01 1.37
CA GLN A 32 -11.00 -0.06 2.45
C GLN A 32 -12.44 -0.10 1.90
N MET A 33 -12.76 0.77 0.93
CA MET A 33 -14.09 0.81 0.31
C MET A 33 -14.41 -0.44 -0.53
N MET A 34 -13.39 -1.17 -1.00
CA MET A 34 -13.58 -2.37 -1.82
C MET A 34 -13.63 -3.67 -1.02
N LEU A 35 -12.85 -3.75 0.06
CA LEU A 35 -12.55 -5.00 0.75
C LEU A 35 -12.90 -4.96 2.26
N GLY A 36 -13.24 -3.78 2.79
CA GLY A 36 -13.42 -3.58 4.24
C GLY A 36 -12.20 -4.05 5.02
N ALA A 37 -12.43 -4.83 6.08
CA ALA A 37 -11.36 -5.41 6.90
C ALA A 37 -10.34 -6.25 6.11
N GLY A 38 -10.72 -6.80 4.94
CA GLY A 38 -9.82 -7.54 4.06
C GLY A 38 -8.73 -6.68 3.39
N ALA A 39 -8.91 -5.35 3.34
CA ALA A 39 -7.92 -4.42 2.82
C ALA A 39 -6.58 -4.54 3.55
N ARG A 40 -6.63 -4.76 4.87
CA ARG A 40 -5.45 -4.92 5.72
C ARG A 40 -4.55 -6.05 5.25
N VAL A 41 -5.11 -7.19 4.85
CA VAL A 41 -4.31 -8.33 4.36
C VAL A 41 -3.53 -7.94 3.11
N ILE A 42 -4.15 -7.18 2.21
CA ILE A 42 -3.49 -6.69 0.99
C ILE A 42 -2.41 -5.68 1.34
N GLU A 43 -2.69 -4.70 2.20
CA GLU A 43 -1.74 -3.68 2.63
C GLU A 43 -0.52 -4.29 3.33
N THR A 44 -0.71 -5.24 4.26
CA THR A 44 0.37 -5.95 4.95
C THR A 44 1.27 -6.70 3.96
N GLN A 45 0.69 -7.36 2.95
CA GLN A 45 1.48 -8.09 1.96
C GLN A 45 2.28 -7.15 1.05
N ILE A 46 1.71 -5.99 0.70
CA ILE A 46 2.44 -4.95 -0.05
C ILE A 46 3.56 -4.37 0.82
N ALA A 47 3.27 -4.01 2.07
CA ALA A 47 4.24 -3.46 3.02
C ALA A 47 5.42 -4.41 3.23
N LYS A 48 5.14 -5.70 3.47
CA LYS A 48 6.18 -6.73 3.59
C LYS A 48 7.08 -6.78 2.36
N SER A 49 6.49 -6.75 1.15
CA SER A 49 7.28 -6.72 -0.08
C SER A 49 8.05 -5.42 -0.28
N LEU A 50 7.54 -4.27 0.17
CA LEU A 50 8.20 -2.98 0.04
C LEU A 50 9.45 -2.94 0.93
N VAL A 51 9.26 -3.25 2.21
CA VAL A 51 10.31 -3.23 3.23
C VAL A 51 11.40 -4.26 2.91
N SER A 52 11.03 -5.48 2.49
CA SER A 52 12.01 -6.52 2.13
C SER A 52 12.86 -6.18 0.91
N ARG A 53 12.36 -5.35 -0.02
CA ARG A 53 13.13 -4.92 -1.21
C ARG A 53 14.18 -3.87 -0.88
N LEU A 54 14.13 -3.30 0.32
CA LEU A 54 15.06 -2.30 0.83
C LEU A 54 16.00 -2.88 1.88
N ASP A 55 16.05 -4.21 2.02
CA ASP A 55 16.83 -4.94 3.04
C ASP A 55 16.55 -4.46 4.48
N LEU A 56 15.32 -3.98 4.72
CA LEU A 56 14.84 -3.56 6.02
C LEU A 56 14.12 -4.70 6.72
N ASP A 57 14.21 -4.75 8.05
CA ASP A 57 13.43 -5.68 8.86
C ASP A 57 11.94 -5.30 8.87
N PHE A 58 11.10 -6.23 8.43
CA PHE A 58 9.64 -6.06 8.49
C PHE A 58 9.13 -6.39 9.89
N THR A 59 8.54 -5.41 10.56
CA THR A 59 7.79 -5.60 11.79
C THR A 59 6.33 -5.31 11.52
N GLU A 60 5.44 -6.28 11.78
CA GLU A 60 4.01 -6.05 11.66
C GLU A 60 3.53 -5.12 12.78
N ASN A 61 2.93 -4.00 12.39
CA ASN A 61 2.24 -3.08 13.27
C ASN A 61 0.76 -3.03 12.90
N VAL A 62 -0.10 -3.27 13.88
CA VAL A 62 -1.54 -3.42 13.70
C VAL A 62 -2.28 -2.11 13.45
N ASP A 63 -1.66 -0.99 13.82
CA ASP A 63 -2.20 0.36 13.66
C ASP A 63 -1.66 1.02 12.38
N TRP A 64 -0.71 0.38 11.69
CA TRP A 64 -0.09 0.93 10.48
C TRP A 64 -0.84 0.52 9.21
N THR A 65 -1.06 1.52 8.38
CA THR A 65 -1.55 1.39 7.01
C THR A 65 -0.37 1.29 6.04
N ILE A 66 -0.66 1.02 4.76
CA ILE A 66 0.38 1.11 3.71
C ILE A 66 1.09 2.47 3.65
N VAL A 67 0.41 3.56 4.03
CA VAL A 67 0.99 4.92 4.08
C VAL A 67 2.11 4.99 5.13
N ASP A 68 1.86 4.43 6.31
CA ASP A 68 2.81 4.40 7.42
C ASP A 68 4.05 3.57 7.06
N TYR A 69 3.86 2.38 6.48
CA TYR A 69 4.97 1.56 6.02
C TYR A 69 5.79 2.24 4.92
N PHE A 70 5.15 3.00 4.01
CA PHE A 70 5.86 3.76 3.01
C PHE A 70 6.73 4.86 3.64
N HIS A 71 6.19 5.60 4.62
CA HIS A 71 6.97 6.61 5.35
C HIS A 71 8.12 5.99 6.15
N TYR A 72 7.90 4.85 6.80
CA TYR A 72 8.94 4.08 7.47
C TYR A 72 10.04 3.68 6.48
N ALA A 73 9.68 3.06 5.36
CA ALA A 73 10.62 2.65 4.33
C ALA A 73 11.43 3.84 3.79
N ARG A 74 10.76 4.95 3.45
CA ARG A 74 11.39 6.16 2.93
C ARG A 74 12.37 6.78 3.93
N ARG A 75 12.01 6.82 5.22
CA ARG A 75 12.87 7.36 6.27
C ARG A 75 14.15 6.54 6.46
N ASN A 76 14.03 5.22 6.41
CA ASN A 76 15.19 4.33 6.60
C ASN A 76 16.05 4.22 5.34
N GLN A 77 15.48 4.37 4.14
CA GLN A 77 16.27 4.42 2.90
C GLN A 77 17.13 5.69 2.82
N ALA A 78 16.62 6.84 3.28
CA ALA A 78 17.38 8.10 3.28
C ALA A 78 18.51 8.14 4.33
N ALA A 79 18.56 7.15 5.24
CA ALA A 79 19.55 7.04 6.30
C ALA A 79 20.72 6.09 5.95
N THR A 80 20.64 5.39 4.82
CA THR A 80 21.66 4.47 4.28
C THR A 80 22.47 5.15 3.18
#